data_AF-A0A183DWN1-F1
#
_entry.id   AF-A0A183DWN1-F1
#
_cell.length_a   1.000
_cell.length_b   1.000
_cell.length_c   1.000
_cell.angle_alpha   90.00
_cell.angle_beta   90.00
_cell.angle_gamma   90.00
#
_symmetry.space_group_name_H-M   'P 1'
#
loop_
_entity.id
_entity.type
_entity.pdbx_description
1 polymer ?
#
loop_
_entity_poly.entity_id
_entity_poly.type
_entity_poly.pdbx_seq_one_letter_code
_entity_poly.pdbx_strand_id
1 'polypeptide(L)'
;LSVITRVYVVHDFDFLPNFNPKILMTACGHVAGAAYFYQPPVSFIRPYEAKSMGVSLHAKYGGHFAYRAVVIFPEVHLPNDFEEEKAKKVLNTTMEEAEVVELFNKDWQDGRYRDCGGPVERYSPTQLQYFSESPPKRWSLIAHWFTEDVVMWVKHIIYFVKKVCDVFI
;
A
#
# COMPACT_ATOMS: atom_id res chain seq x y z
N LEU A 1 -27.44 10.15 19.77
CA LEU A 1 -26.22 10.12 18.94
C LEU A 1 -25.06 10.50 19.87
N SER A 2 -24.21 9.54 20.24
CA SER A 2 -22.96 9.87 20.93
C SER A 2 -22.13 10.73 19.98
N VAL A 3 -21.68 11.89 20.45
CA VAL A 3 -20.76 12.73 19.69
C VAL A 3 -19.41 12.04 19.73
N ILE A 4 -18.85 11.67 18.58
CA ILE A 4 -17.46 11.19 18.49
C ILE A 4 -16.57 12.39 18.81
N THR A 5 -15.95 12.37 19.98
CA THR A 5 -15.10 13.47 20.45
C THR A 5 -13.63 13.27 20.11
N ARG A 6 -13.21 12.04 19.76
CA ARG A 6 -11.81 11.71 19.50
C ARG A 6 -11.66 10.80 18.29
N VAL A 7 -10.70 11.13 17.45
CA VAL A 7 -10.28 10.32 16.30
C VAL A 7 -8.77 10.33 16.27
N TYR A 8 -8.17 9.16 16.07
CA TYR A 8 -6.74 9.06 15.80
C TYR A 8 -6.52 8.57 14.39
N VAL A 9 -5.57 9.19 13.71
CA VAL A 9 -5.11 8.76 12.38
C VAL A 9 -3.65 8.38 12.53
N VAL A 10 -3.31 7.17 12.10
CA VAL A 10 -1.93 6.67 12.06
C VAL A 10 -1.60 6.38 10.60
N HIS A 11 -0.61 7.08 10.06
CA HIS A 11 -0.18 6.94 8.67
C HIS A 11 0.82 5.80 8.47
N ASP A 12 0.99 5.37 7.22
CA ASP A 12 1.96 4.33 6.83
C ASP A 12 3.40 4.75 7.11
N PHE A 13 3.66 6.05 7.12
CA PHE A 13 4.97 6.65 7.42
C PHE A 13 5.12 7.12 8.87
N ASP A 14 4.18 6.81 9.77
CA ASP A 14 4.29 7.18 11.18
C ASP A 14 5.15 6.18 11.98
N PHE A 15 6.23 6.67 12.57
CA PHE A 15 7.16 5.89 13.40
C PHE A 15 7.17 6.35 14.86
N LEU A 16 7.51 5.42 15.75
CA LEU A 16 7.91 5.71 17.13
C LEU A 16 9.33 6.30 17.16
N PRO A 17 9.77 6.94 18.26
CA PRO A 17 11.13 7.48 18.38
C PRO A 17 12.25 6.47 18.19
N ASN A 18 11.97 5.17 18.33
CA ASN A 18 12.91 4.07 18.09
C ASN A 18 12.85 3.51 16.65
N PHE A 19 12.21 4.22 15.71
CA PHE A 19 12.03 3.83 14.31
C PHE A 19 11.17 2.58 14.07
N ASN A 20 10.48 2.07 15.09
CA ASN A 20 9.44 1.07 14.87
C ASN A 20 8.19 1.75 14.27
N PRO A 21 7.56 1.15 13.24
CA PRO A 21 6.30 1.68 12.73
C PRO A 21 5.25 1.66 13.84
N LYS A 22 4.42 2.71 13.94
CA LYS A 22 3.35 2.77 14.95
C LYS A 22 2.28 1.71 14.71
N ILE A 23 2.12 1.27 13.47
CA ILE A 23 1.15 0.24 13.07
C ILE A 23 1.68 -0.61 11.91
N LEU A 24 1.28 -1.88 11.87
CA LEU A 24 1.65 -2.79 10.78
C LEU A 24 0.53 -2.82 9.74
N MET A 25 0.65 -1.97 8.71
CA MET A 25 -0.38 -1.79 7.68
C MET A 25 -0.79 -3.10 6.99
N THR A 26 0.16 -4.00 6.73
CA THR A 26 -0.14 -5.29 6.08
C THR A 26 -1.00 -6.20 6.95
N ALA A 27 -0.79 -6.19 8.27
CA ALA A 27 -1.63 -6.94 9.20
C ALA A 27 -3.03 -6.32 9.28
N CYS A 28 -3.12 -5.00 9.40
CA CYS A 28 -4.39 -4.27 9.43
C CYS A 28 -5.23 -4.54 8.18
N GLY A 29 -4.64 -4.39 6.98
CA GLY A 29 -5.36 -4.63 5.74
C GLY A 29 -5.76 -6.09 5.54
N HIS A 30 -5.00 -7.04 6.09
CA HIS A 30 -5.37 -8.46 6.04
C HIS A 30 -6.57 -8.77 6.93
N VAL A 31 -6.55 -8.33 8.19
CA VAL A 31 -7.64 -8.60 9.15
C VAL A 31 -8.90 -7.81 8.83
N ALA A 32 -8.77 -6.65 8.19
CA ALA A 32 -9.91 -5.86 7.71
C ALA A 32 -10.50 -6.38 6.39
N GLY A 33 -9.95 -7.46 5.83
CA GLY A 33 -10.45 -8.03 4.57
C GLY A 33 -10.02 -7.33 3.28
N ALA A 34 -9.24 -6.25 3.38
CA ALA A 34 -8.89 -5.41 2.24
C ALA A 34 -7.95 -6.13 1.25
N ALA A 35 -6.85 -6.72 1.72
CA ALA A 35 -5.89 -7.40 0.85
C ALA A 35 -5.20 -8.57 1.56
N TYR A 36 -4.96 -9.65 0.81
CA TYR A 36 -4.34 -10.84 1.38
C TYR A 36 -2.84 -10.60 1.58
N PHE A 37 -2.33 -10.88 2.78
CA PHE A 37 -0.93 -10.66 3.14
C PHE A 37 -0.15 -11.97 2.99
N TYR A 38 0.71 -12.01 1.98
CA TYR A 38 1.62 -13.12 1.69
C TYR A 38 2.90 -12.93 2.49
N GLN A 39 3.12 -13.82 3.45
CA GLN A 39 4.30 -13.80 4.30
C GLN A 39 5.47 -14.51 3.62
N PRO A 40 6.72 -14.11 3.93
CA PRO A 40 7.88 -14.83 3.45
C PRO A 40 7.84 -16.28 3.96
N PRO A 41 8.22 -17.28 3.14
CA PRO A 41 8.36 -18.63 3.64
C PRO A 41 9.42 -18.67 4.75
N VAL A 42 9.27 -19.58 5.71
CA VAL A 42 10.24 -19.75 6.82
C VAL A 42 11.66 -19.98 6.30
N SER A 43 11.81 -20.64 5.15
CA SER A 43 13.09 -20.88 4.47
C SER A 43 13.77 -19.61 3.92
N PHE A 44 13.04 -18.50 3.75
CA PHE A 44 13.58 -17.20 3.32
C PHE A 44 14.08 -16.34 4.49
N ILE A 45 13.86 -16.78 5.73
CA ILE A 45 14.38 -16.12 6.93
C ILE A 45 15.86 -16.50 7.06
N ARG A 46 16.74 -15.74 6.40
CA ARG A 46 18.18 -15.89 6.56
C ARG A 46 18.63 -15.14 7.83
N PRO A 47 19.35 -15.79 8.76
CA PRO A 47 19.72 -15.18 10.04
C PRO A 47 20.69 -13.98 9.94
N TYR A 48 21.29 -13.72 8.77
CA TYR A 48 22.33 -12.69 8.59
C TYR A 48 22.13 -11.75 7.38
N GLU A 49 21.04 -11.90 6.60
CA GLU A 49 20.69 -11.00 5.50
C GLU A 49 19.48 -10.14 5.88
N ALA A 50 19.26 -9.03 5.17
CA ALA A 50 18.08 -8.18 5.35
C ALA A 50 16.80 -9.05 5.38
N LYS A 51 15.96 -8.87 6.41
CA LYS A 51 14.75 -9.66 6.59
C LYS A 51 13.85 -9.52 5.37
N SER A 52 13.55 -10.63 4.71
CA SER A 52 12.54 -10.66 3.63
C SER A 52 11.22 -10.11 4.18
N MET A 53 10.65 -9.14 3.49
CA MET A 53 9.34 -8.57 3.83
C MET A 53 8.23 -9.33 3.11
N GLY A 54 7.09 -9.48 3.76
CA GLY A 54 5.89 -9.96 3.10
C GLY A 54 5.27 -8.87 2.21
N VAL A 55 4.30 -9.27 1.39
CA VAL A 55 3.62 -8.40 0.43
C VAL A 55 2.11 -8.60 0.48
N SER A 56 1.33 -7.53 0.36
CA SER A 56 -0.14 -7.63 0.26
C SER A 56 -0.56 -7.53 -1.21
N LEU A 57 -1.51 -8.37 -1.63
CA LEU A 57 -2.18 -8.25 -2.92
C LEU A 57 -3.68 -8.04 -2.73
N HIS A 58 -4.20 -7.00 -3.36
CA HIS A 58 -5.63 -6.70 -3.40
C HIS A 58 -6.31 -7.51 -4.50
N ALA A 59 -7.54 -7.98 -4.25
CA ALA A 59 -8.28 -8.83 -5.19
C ALA A 59 -8.53 -8.19 -6.57
N LYS A 60 -8.66 -6.86 -6.61
CA LYS A 60 -8.87 -6.08 -7.84
C LYS A 60 -7.61 -5.45 -8.40
N TYR A 61 -6.67 -5.06 -7.54
CA TYR A 61 -5.53 -4.19 -7.90
C TYR A 61 -4.20 -4.93 -7.88
N GLY A 62 -4.16 -6.18 -7.42
CA GLY A 62 -2.89 -6.87 -7.19
C GLY A 62 -2.04 -6.06 -6.23
N GLY A 63 -0.80 -5.75 -6.61
CA GLY A 63 0.07 -4.83 -5.86
C GLY A 63 0.01 -3.38 -6.34
N HIS A 64 -0.91 -3.00 -7.24
CA HIS A 64 -1.10 -1.62 -7.71
C HIS A 64 -1.91 -0.77 -6.72
N PHE A 65 -1.54 -0.82 -5.44
CA PHE A 65 -2.10 0.01 -4.40
C PHE A 65 -1.05 0.28 -3.31
N ALA A 66 -1.39 1.14 -2.36
CA ALA A 66 -0.67 1.28 -1.10
C ALA A 66 -1.65 1.59 0.03
N TYR A 67 -1.40 1.03 1.22
CA TYR A 67 -2.06 1.48 2.45
C TYR A 67 -1.61 2.89 2.81
N ARG A 68 -2.52 3.68 3.40
CA ARG A 68 -2.23 5.09 3.74
C ARG A 68 -2.42 5.45 5.19
N ALA A 69 -3.48 4.95 5.82
CA ALA A 69 -3.73 5.25 7.21
C ALA A 69 -4.65 4.20 7.83
N VAL A 70 -4.58 4.11 9.16
CA VAL A 70 -5.61 3.51 9.98
C VAL A 70 -6.29 4.63 10.78
N VAL A 71 -7.62 4.64 10.75
CA VAL A 71 -8.43 5.58 11.52
C VAL A 71 -9.04 4.83 12.71
N ILE A 72 -8.74 5.29 13.91
CA ILE A 72 -9.15 4.64 15.16
C ILE A 72 -10.14 5.54 15.88
N PHE A 73 -11.28 4.95 16.25
CA PHE A 73 -12.36 5.59 16.99
C PHE A 73 -12.49 4.93 18.37
N PRO A 74 -11.81 5.44 19.41
CA PRO A 74 -11.74 4.78 20.71
C PRO A 74 -13.09 4.60 21.40
N GLU A 75 -14.01 5.54 21.16
CA GLU A 75 -15.35 5.56 21.76
C GLU A 75 -16.39 4.78 20.93
N VAL A 76 -15.99 4.20 19.79
CA VAL A 76 -16.85 3.38 18.94
C VAL A 76 -16.51 1.92 19.18
N HIS A 77 -17.45 1.21 19.79
CA HIS A 77 -17.36 -0.23 20.01
C HIS A 77 -18.21 -0.94 18.98
N LEU A 78 -17.64 -1.95 18.34
CA LEU A 78 -18.36 -2.83 17.44
C LEU A 78 -19.17 -3.85 18.27
N PRO A 79 -20.32 -4.29 17.76
CA PRO A 79 -21.06 -5.41 18.36
C PRO A 79 -20.20 -6.68 18.48
N ASN A 80 -20.51 -7.54 19.45
CA ASN A 80 -19.75 -8.78 19.67
C ASN A 80 -19.90 -9.80 18.53
N ASP A 81 -20.94 -9.66 17.70
CA ASP A 81 -21.25 -10.46 16.52
C ASP A 81 -20.72 -9.82 15.23
N PHE A 82 -19.97 -8.73 15.31
CA PHE A 82 -19.27 -8.17 14.16
C PHE A 82 -18.17 -9.13 13.72
N GLU A 83 -18.20 -9.50 12.44
CA GLU A 83 -17.16 -10.28 11.78
C GLU A 83 -16.68 -9.53 10.53
N GLU A 84 -15.38 -9.27 10.46
CA GLU A 84 -14.76 -8.76 9.25
C GLU A 84 -14.78 -9.78 8.12
N GLU A 85 -14.95 -9.30 6.88
CA GLU A 85 -14.77 -10.13 5.71
C GLU A 85 -13.32 -10.62 5.62
N LYS A 86 -13.12 -11.87 5.24
CA LYS A 86 -11.78 -12.42 5.06
C LYS A 86 -11.15 -11.88 3.78
N ALA A 87 -9.89 -11.47 3.88
CA ALA A 87 -9.13 -11.04 2.71
C ALA A 87 -9.10 -12.13 1.64
N LYS A 88 -9.46 -11.78 0.41
CA LYS A 88 -9.52 -12.74 -0.69
C LYS A 88 -8.11 -13.10 -1.17
N LYS A 89 -7.79 -14.38 -1.10
CA LYS A 89 -6.56 -14.95 -1.67
C LYS A 89 -6.64 -14.96 -3.20
N VAL A 90 -5.61 -14.44 -3.87
CA VAL A 90 -5.54 -14.35 -5.35
C VAL A 90 -4.53 -15.30 -5.99
N LEU A 91 -3.56 -15.78 -5.20
CA LEU A 91 -2.59 -16.80 -5.60
C LEU A 91 -3.03 -18.17 -5.09
N ASN A 92 -2.88 -19.20 -5.91
CA ASN A 92 -3.45 -20.53 -5.65
C ASN A 92 -2.39 -21.54 -5.21
N THR A 93 -1.12 -21.29 -5.50
CA THR A 93 -0.03 -22.22 -5.22
C THR A 93 1.05 -21.60 -4.33
N THR A 94 1.72 -22.41 -3.53
CA THR A 94 2.86 -21.99 -2.71
C THR A 94 4.03 -21.47 -3.55
N MET A 95 4.15 -21.90 -4.80
CA MET A 95 5.15 -21.43 -5.75
C MET A 95 4.88 -19.97 -6.16
N GLU A 96 3.62 -19.64 -6.50
CA GLU A 96 3.22 -18.25 -6.78
C GLU A 96 3.42 -17.34 -5.56
N GLU A 97 3.13 -17.84 -4.36
CA GLU A 97 3.34 -17.10 -3.11
C GLU A 97 4.82 -16.79 -2.86
N ALA A 98 5.69 -17.77 -3.09
CA ALA A 98 7.14 -17.59 -2.96
C ALA A 98 7.67 -16.63 -4.05
N GLU A 99 7.18 -16.76 -5.28
CA GLU A 99 7.57 -15.91 -6.41
C GLU A 99 7.21 -14.44 -6.17
N VAL A 100 6.00 -14.13 -5.72
CA VAL A 100 5.62 -12.73 -5.46
C VAL A 100 6.45 -12.10 -4.34
N VAL A 101 6.76 -12.88 -3.29
CA VAL A 101 7.62 -12.41 -2.21
C VAL A 101 9.04 -12.16 -2.73
N GLU A 102 9.57 -13.06 -3.58
CA GLU A 102 10.90 -12.89 -4.16
C GLU A 102 10.96 -11.66 -5.07
N LEU A 103 10.00 -11.49 -5.98
CA LEU A 103 9.88 -10.31 -6.84
C LEU A 103 9.77 -9.02 -6.02
N PHE A 104 8.98 -9.02 -4.95
CA PHE A 104 8.84 -7.84 -4.09
C PHE A 104 10.13 -7.49 -3.34
N ASN A 105 10.94 -8.47 -2.94
CA ASN A 105 12.16 -8.18 -2.18
C ASN A 105 13.37 -7.88 -3.08
N LYS A 106 13.45 -8.49 -4.27
CA LYS A 106 14.62 -8.36 -5.17
C LYS A 106 14.40 -7.34 -6.30
N ASP A 107 13.18 -7.30 -6.84
CA ASP A 107 12.90 -6.67 -8.14
C ASP A 107 11.73 -5.66 -8.08
N TRP A 108 11.39 -5.11 -6.89
CA TRP A 108 10.20 -4.25 -6.72
C TRP A 108 10.12 -3.04 -7.67
N GLN A 109 11.28 -2.55 -8.13
CA GLN A 109 11.40 -1.38 -8.99
C GLN A 109 10.81 -1.60 -10.39
N ASP A 110 10.84 -2.83 -10.90
CA ASP A 110 10.24 -3.14 -12.21
C ASP A 110 8.72 -3.27 -12.15
N GLY A 111 8.15 -3.38 -10.94
CA GLY A 111 6.72 -3.41 -10.70
C GLY A 111 6.03 -4.74 -11.01
N ARG A 112 6.73 -5.78 -11.50
CA ARG A 112 6.14 -7.07 -11.92
C ARG A 112 5.36 -7.76 -10.81
N TYR A 113 5.83 -7.66 -9.56
CA TYR A 113 5.13 -8.23 -8.41
C TYR A 113 3.69 -7.69 -8.27
N ARG A 114 3.40 -6.49 -8.80
CA ARG A 114 2.08 -5.86 -8.72
C ARG A 114 1.05 -6.55 -9.61
N ASP A 115 1.51 -7.24 -10.66
CA ASP A 115 0.65 -7.96 -11.60
C ASP A 115 0.32 -9.39 -11.17
N CYS A 116 0.97 -9.89 -10.10
CA CYS A 116 0.62 -11.17 -9.49
C CYS A 116 -0.86 -11.17 -9.03
N GLY A 117 -1.57 -12.25 -9.32
CA GLY A 117 -3.00 -12.39 -9.02
C GLY A 117 -3.95 -11.78 -10.06
N GLY A 118 -3.43 -11.25 -11.17
CA GLY A 118 -4.23 -10.82 -12.33
C GLY A 118 -5.08 -9.57 -12.06
N PRO A 119 -4.47 -8.40 -11.76
CA PRO A 119 -5.21 -7.20 -11.45
C PRO A 119 -6.06 -6.70 -12.62
N VAL A 120 -7.24 -6.18 -12.27
CA VAL A 120 -8.19 -5.56 -13.20
C VAL A 120 -7.74 -4.13 -13.53
N GLU A 121 -7.31 -3.40 -12.50
CA GLU A 121 -6.87 -2.01 -12.61
C GLU A 121 -5.42 -1.90 -12.16
N ARG A 122 -4.63 -1.11 -12.89
CA ARG A 122 -3.19 -0.96 -12.71
C ARG A 122 -2.83 0.51 -12.61
N TYR A 123 -1.68 0.79 -11.98
CA TYR A 123 -1.06 2.10 -12.11
C TYR A 123 -0.80 2.42 -13.59
N SER A 124 -0.95 3.70 -13.94
CA SER A 124 -0.52 4.16 -15.26
C SER A 124 1.00 4.00 -15.41
N PRO A 125 1.53 3.88 -16.65
CA PRO A 125 2.98 3.81 -16.87
C PRO A 125 3.74 4.96 -16.19
N THR A 126 3.20 6.18 -16.24
CA THR A 126 3.80 7.36 -15.59
C THR A 126 3.78 7.26 -14.07
N GLN A 127 2.70 6.76 -13.48
CA GLN A 127 2.59 6.57 -12.03
C GLN A 127 3.53 5.47 -11.54
N LEU A 128 3.66 4.38 -12.29
CA LEU A 128 4.62 3.32 -11.98
C LEU A 128 6.06 3.86 -12.05
N GLN A 129 6.40 4.56 -13.13
CA GLN A 129 7.71 5.22 -13.28
C GLN A 129 7.99 6.20 -12.12
N TYR A 130 6.99 6.97 -11.71
CA TYR A 130 7.11 7.90 -10.59
C TYR A 130 7.46 7.18 -9.28
N PHE A 131 6.79 6.08 -8.94
CA PHE A 131 7.06 5.35 -7.70
C PHE A 131 8.32 4.49 -7.73
N SER A 132 8.70 3.97 -8.91
CA SER A 132 9.95 3.23 -9.11
C SER A 132 11.20 4.11 -9.08
N GLU A 133 11.06 5.42 -9.33
CA GLU A 133 12.16 6.37 -9.31
C GLU A 133 12.45 6.91 -7.89
N SER A 134 13.71 7.31 -7.67
CA SER A 134 14.17 7.96 -6.44
C SER A 134 13.47 9.30 -6.17
N PRO A 135 13.15 9.63 -4.90
CA PRO A 135 12.38 10.85 -4.56
C PRO A 135 12.89 12.16 -5.20
N PRO A 136 14.20 12.44 -5.31
CA PRO A 136 14.67 13.68 -5.92
C PRO A 136 14.37 13.81 -7.42
N LYS A 137 14.28 12.70 -8.16
CA LYS A 137 14.05 12.69 -9.61
C LYS A 137 12.57 12.68 -9.98
N ARG A 138 11.69 12.38 -9.02
CA ARG A 138 10.23 12.30 -9.21
C ARG A 138 9.61 13.59 -9.75
N TRP A 139 10.06 14.75 -9.25
CA TRP A 139 9.54 16.05 -9.68
C TRP A 139 9.77 16.33 -11.16
N SER A 140 10.95 15.98 -11.68
CA SER A 140 11.26 16.17 -13.10
C SER A 140 10.34 15.37 -14.02
N LEU A 141 9.88 14.19 -13.58
CA LEU A 141 8.95 13.35 -14.37
C LEU A 141 7.58 14.02 -14.55
N ILE A 142 7.11 14.73 -13.53
CA ILE A 142 5.78 15.35 -13.51
C ILE A 142 5.80 16.86 -13.72
N ALA A 143 6.97 17.46 -13.94
CA ALA A 143 7.12 18.92 -14.06
C ALA A 143 6.22 19.51 -15.17
N HIS A 144 6.06 18.79 -16.27
CA HIS A 144 5.20 19.17 -17.41
C HIS A 144 3.70 19.22 -17.05
N TRP A 145 3.26 18.69 -15.92
CA TRP A 145 1.87 18.83 -15.46
C TRP A 145 1.58 20.21 -14.87
N PHE A 146 2.60 21.00 -14.61
CA PHE A 146 2.49 22.28 -13.90
C PHE A 146 2.85 23.48 -14.78
N THR A 147 3.04 23.28 -16.09
CA THR A 147 3.53 24.31 -17.02
C THR A 147 2.45 25.17 -17.69
N GLU A 148 1.20 25.13 -17.21
CA GLU A 148 0.14 26.05 -17.67
C GLU A 148 -0.43 26.83 -16.48
N ASP A 149 -0.28 28.16 -16.55
CA ASP A 149 -0.79 29.22 -15.68
C ASP A 149 -0.51 29.16 -14.16
N VAL A 150 0.28 30.14 -13.71
CA VAL A 150 0.78 30.39 -12.34
C VAL A 150 -0.35 30.69 -11.31
N VAL A 151 -1.60 30.76 -11.77
CA VAL A 151 -2.76 30.84 -10.88
C VAL A 151 -3.38 29.44 -10.84
N MET A 152 -3.32 28.78 -9.68
CA MET A 152 -4.09 27.58 -9.25
C MET A 152 -3.23 26.44 -8.68
N TRP A 153 -2.39 26.73 -7.67
CA TRP A 153 -1.69 25.72 -6.86
C TRP A 153 -2.62 24.63 -6.26
N VAL A 154 -3.87 24.98 -5.94
CA VAL A 154 -4.86 24.02 -5.41
C VAL A 154 -5.32 23.03 -6.49
N LYS A 155 -5.48 23.45 -7.76
CA LYS A 155 -5.84 22.53 -8.86
C LYS A 155 -4.70 21.56 -9.14
N HIS A 156 -3.46 22.03 -9.05
CA HIS A 156 -2.27 21.21 -9.28
C HIS A 156 -2.08 20.11 -8.23
N ILE A 157 -2.37 20.37 -6.95
CA ILE A 157 -2.36 19.33 -5.91
C ILE A 157 -3.46 18.30 -6.16
N ILE A 158 -4.68 18.74 -6.46
CA ILE A 158 -5.79 17.84 -6.78
C ILE A 158 -5.47 17.00 -8.03
N TYR A 159 -4.82 17.60 -9.02
CA TYR A 159 -4.40 16.92 -10.26
C TYR A 159 -3.30 15.88 -10.01
N PHE A 160 -2.30 16.20 -9.18
CA PHE A 160 -1.28 15.24 -8.74
C PHE A 160 -1.90 14.08 -7.98
N VAL A 161 -2.82 14.34 -7.04
CA VAL A 161 -3.53 13.28 -6.31
C VAL A 161 -4.32 12.41 -7.29
N LYS A 162 -5.07 12.99 -8.23
CA LYS A 162 -5.78 12.18 -9.23
C LYS A 162 -4.82 11.37 -10.12
N LYS A 163 -3.71 11.93 -10.57
CA LYS A 163 -2.83 11.25 -11.55
C LYS A 163 -1.86 10.24 -10.93
N VAL A 164 -1.52 10.38 -9.65
CA VAL A 164 -0.44 9.61 -8.98
C VAL A 164 -0.94 8.84 -7.77
N CYS A 165 -2.07 9.22 -7.20
CA CYS A 165 -2.55 8.69 -5.92
C CYS A 165 -3.86 7.89 -6.03
N ASP A 166 -4.42 7.70 -7.23
CA ASP A 166 -5.80 7.20 -7.43
C ASP A 166 -6.08 5.74 -7.00
N VAL A 167 -5.10 4.98 -6.51
CA VAL A 167 -5.35 3.66 -5.91
C VAL A 167 -4.76 3.59 -4.51
N PHE A 168 -5.44 4.25 -3.58
CA PHE A 168 -5.21 4.10 -2.15
C PHE A 168 -6.40 3.41 -1.52
N ILE A 169 -6.10 2.38 -0.74
CA ILE A 169 -7.06 1.60 0.03
C ILE A 169 -6.78 1.86 1.51
#